data_AF-A0A1G8F5Q6-F1
#
_entry.id   AF-A0A1G8F5Q6-F1
#
_cell.length_a   1.000
_cell.length_b   1.000
_cell.length_c   1.000
_cell.angle_alpha   90.00
_cell.angle_beta   90.00
_cell.angle_gamma   90.00
#
_symmetry.space_group_name_H-M   'P 1'
#
loop_
_entity.id
_entity.type
_entity.pdbx_description
1 polymer ?
#
loop_
_entity_poly.entity_id
_entity_poly.type
_entity_poly.pdbx_seq_one_letter_code
_entity_poly.pdbx_strand_id
1 'polypeptide(L)'
;MRKILPAVMLYIAMLSLTAAVCFAENKKDIAEGRNIWFNSTFGGERFFSLILPNAPFSLQIGFDQMLTWPRDNRFDEYGVINDPDCSPGDASTGYFDRCADPESAGVIGVRKFPNPSGGPPLIGITCAACHAGFDPVRPPSNLNNPQEENIHPTVGNQYLRIDKLFKGHLSPHDPRYQIFSSWAPGTVDTTLLENDHINNPGMITPIWSVPDRPFFDVTVNGELARVHRNGQGGEDDIGCEQATLRVYFNIGMCAAECMIGHLANGPGGSQTPINLAECRQVCPELLQAEESVGKLCAFLQTPRAPRLVHAPEGAHYIDWKVVGKGKRVFFQACESCHSDGDRSLRRDVLSDDLIHPFTEISTNSCRARTTNWMAGHIWATFSSDQYKERPTGGPGFYRDMPLVGIWATAPFFHNNRLGRSIGDPSVAGRITAYQDAMDLLLNPDKRDQPSSILRTTDPVQLPTPSGVVTLPAGTPIAQFASLDPNTGESLCPDLFENQGHYFGAELSDEDKYALIEFLKTR
;
A
#
# COMPACT_ATOMS: atom_id res chain seq x y z
N MET A 1 7.01 24.44 -61.12
CA MET A 1 7.09 23.48 -59.99
C MET A 1 8.46 23.56 -59.27
N ARG A 2 8.86 24.73 -58.78
CA ARG A 2 10.04 24.91 -57.93
C ARG A 2 9.68 25.97 -56.89
N LYS A 3 9.40 25.56 -55.64
CA LYS A 3 9.37 26.36 -54.39
C LYS A 3 8.73 25.65 -53.16
N ILE A 4 8.49 24.33 -53.17
CA ILE A 4 7.84 23.64 -52.03
C ILE A 4 8.82 22.76 -51.20
N LEU A 5 10.02 22.47 -51.71
CA LEU A 5 10.95 21.55 -51.04
C LEU A 5 11.59 22.05 -49.72
N PRO A 6 11.89 23.35 -49.49
CA PRO A 6 12.57 23.75 -48.24
C PRO A 6 11.61 23.89 -47.05
N ALA A 7 10.31 24.11 -47.29
CA ALA A 7 9.32 24.25 -46.22
C ALA A 7 8.95 22.90 -45.57
N VAL A 8 8.90 21.82 -46.36
CA VAL A 8 8.55 20.48 -45.87
C VAL A 8 9.68 19.88 -45.02
N MET A 9 10.96 20.10 -45.38
CA MET A 9 12.09 19.65 -44.54
C MET A 9 12.20 20.46 -43.24
N LEU A 10 11.91 21.76 -43.24
CA LEU A 10 11.93 22.57 -42.02
C LEU A 10 10.78 22.18 -41.06
N TYR A 11 9.61 21.81 -41.60
CA TYR A 11 8.46 21.34 -40.81
C TYR A 11 8.70 19.95 -40.19
N ILE A 12 9.33 19.03 -40.93
CA ILE A 12 9.70 17.70 -40.42
C ILE A 12 10.82 17.80 -39.37
N ALA A 13 11.80 18.70 -39.55
CA ALA A 13 12.84 18.95 -38.55
C ALA A 13 12.29 19.61 -37.26
N MET A 14 11.31 20.52 -37.37
CA MET A 14 10.63 21.10 -36.19
C MET A 14 9.73 20.09 -35.47
N LEU A 15 9.04 19.19 -36.19
CA LEU A 15 8.23 18.10 -35.60
C LEU A 15 9.11 17.05 -34.90
N SER A 16 10.30 16.77 -35.42
CA SER A 16 11.25 15.84 -34.79
C SER A 16 12.02 16.48 -33.64
N LEU A 17 12.31 17.78 -33.66
CA LEU A 17 12.83 18.51 -32.49
C LEU A 17 11.77 18.65 -31.38
N THR A 18 10.51 18.96 -31.70
CA THR A 18 9.44 19.08 -30.69
C THR A 18 9.09 17.73 -30.05
N ALA A 19 9.04 16.64 -30.82
CA ALA A 19 8.89 15.30 -30.26
C ALA A 19 10.11 14.88 -29.41
N ALA A 20 11.34 15.11 -29.88
CA ALA A 20 12.54 14.78 -29.12
C ALA A 20 12.67 15.57 -27.82
N VAL A 21 12.23 16.84 -27.79
CA VAL A 21 12.20 17.68 -26.59
C VAL A 21 11.10 17.20 -25.62
N CYS A 22 9.88 16.90 -26.08
CA CYS A 22 8.83 16.34 -25.21
C CYS A 22 9.16 14.93 -24.67
N PHE A 23 9.83 14.07 -25.45
CA PHE A 23 10.26 12.74 -24.98
C PHE A 23 11.48 12.79 -24.04
N ALA A 24 12.37 13.77 -24.20
CA ALA A 24 13.51 13.97 -23.31
C ALA A 24 13.10 14.58 -21.96
N GLU A 25 12.16 15.55 -21.97
CA GLU A 25 11.54 16.11 -20.75
C GLU A 25 10.86 15.00 -19.94
N ASN A 26 10.09 14.11 -20.58
CA ASN A 26 9.40 13.02 -19.90
C ASN A 26 10.38 11.99 -19.27
N LYS A 27 11.51 11.65 -19.92
CA LYS A 27 12.51 10.73 -19.33
C LYS A 27 13.18 11.29 -18.08
N LYS A 28 13.48 12.60 -18.08
CA LYS A 28 14.06 13.28 -16.93
C LYS A 28 13.06 13.30 -15.77
N ASP A 29 11.80 13.66 -16.04
CA ASP A 29 10.75 13.69 -15.02
C ASP A 29 10.47 12.31 -14.45
N ILE A 30 10.48 11.24 -15.27
CA ILE A 30 10.37 9.85 -14.80
C ILE A 30 11.53 9.50 -13.85
N ALA A 31 12.77 9.87 -14.20
CA ALA A 31 13.93 9.58 -13.36
C ALA A 31 13.90 10.37 -12.04
N GLU A 32 13.54 11.66 -12.09
CA GLU A 32 13.36 12.48 -10.90
C GLU A 32 12.20 11.97 -10.02
N GLY A 33 11.09 11.57 -10.63
CA GLY A 33 9.96 10.94 -9.95
C GLY A 33 10.33 9.63 -9.25
N ARG A 34 11.16 8.80 -9.89
CA ARG A 34 11.74 7.63 -9.24
C ARG A 34 12.59 8.01 -8.04
N ASN A 35 13.44 9.03 -8.15
CA ASN A 35 14.25 9.49 -7.02
C ASN A 35 13.38 9.99 -5.86
N ILE A 36 12.32 10.73 -6.15
CA ILE A 36 11.34 11.19 -5.15
C ILE A 36 10.71 10.00 -4.43
N TRP A 37 10.29 8.97 -5.19
CA TRP A 37 9.69 7.75 -4.65
C TRP A 37 10.60 7.01 -3.66
N PHE A 38 11.91 6.95 -3.95
CA PHE A 38 12.89 6.23 -3.12
C PHE A 38 13.47 7.09 -1.98
N ASN A 39 13.65 8.39 -2.17
CA ASN A 39 14.53 9.19 -1.32
C ASN A 39 13.83 10.34 -0.57
N SER A 40 12.68 10.83 -1.04
CA SER A 40 12.04 12.01 -0.43
C SER A 40 11.13 11.64 0.74
N THR A 41 11.39 12.24 1.90
CA THR A 41 10.53 12.19 3.11
C THR A 41 9.68 13.46 3.29
N PHE A 42 10.06 14.56 2.61
CA PHE A 42 9.48 15.89 2.79
C PHE A 42 9.32 16.29 4.27
N GLY A 43 10.37 16.07 5.07
CA GLY A 43 10.36 16.44 6.50
C GLY A 43 9.72 15.41 7.43
N GLY A 44 9.19 14.30 6.90
CA GLY A 44 8.52 13.25 7.68
C GLY A 44 9.38 12.61 8.76
N GLU A 45 10.70 12.74 8.70
CA GLU A 45 11.61 12.30 9.77
C GLU A 45 11.36 12.98 11.11
N ARG A 46 10.89 14.24 11.11
CA ARG A 46 10.53 14.96 12.34
C ARG A 46 9.34 14.28 13.02
N PHE A 47 8.38 13.82 12.24
CA PHE A 47 7.21 13.14 12.76
C PHE A 47 7.58 11.84 13.47
N PHE A 48 8.24 10.92 12.76
CA PHE A 48 8.57 9.61 13.32
C PHE A 48 9.55 9.67 14.51
N SER A 49 10.47 10.64 14.52
CA SER A 49 11.54 10.68 15.51
C SER A 49 11.28 11.61 16.69
N LEU A 50 10.52 12.69 16.49
CA LEU A 50 10.32 13.73 17.50
C LEU A 50 8.88 13.83 18.00
N ILE A 51 7.90 13.50 17.16
CA ILE A 51 6.47 13.71 17.48
C ILE A 51 5.84 12.40 17.95
N LEU A 52 5.91 11.36 17.13
CA LEU A 52 5.22 10.09 17.35
C LEU A 52 5.58 9.40 18.69
N PRO A 53 6.83 9.44 19.19
CA PRO A 53 7.16 8.87 20.50
C PRO A 53 6.52 9.59 21.69
N ASN A 54 6.00 10.80 21.49
CA ASN A 54 5.47 11.67 22.54
C ASN A 54 3.94 11.72 22.48
N ALA A 55 3.32 12.27 23.54
CA ALA A 55 1.87 12.51 23.55
C ALA A 55 1.49 13.43 22.36
N PRO A 56 0.33 13.21 21.70
CA PRO A 56 -0.74 12.30 22.12
C PRO A 56 -0.61 10.85 21.65
N PHE A 57 0.38 10.52 20.81
CA PHE A 57 0.51 9.18 20.23
C PHE A 57 1.19 8.18 21.17
N SER A 58 2.26 8.63 21.84
CA SER A 58 3.09 7.83 22.74
C SER A 58 3.47 6.47 22.14
N LEU A 59 3.92 6.49 20.88
CA LEU A 59 4.24 5.32 20.08
C LEU A 59 5.67 5.45 19.53
N GLN A 60 6.60 4.67 20.06
CA GLN A 60 7.95 4.59 19.51
C GLN A 60 8.03 3.43 18.51
N ILE A 61 8.33 3.76 17.24
CA ILE A 61 8.56 2.75 16.20
C ILE A 61 9.94 2.13 16.38
N GLY A 62 10.03 0.81 16.26
CA GLY A 62 11.26 0.02 16.40
C GLY A 62 12.28 0.18 15.27
N PHE A 63 12.48 1.39 14.73
CA PHE A 63 13.50 1.65 13.71
C PHE A 63 14.91 1.42 14.24
N ASP A 64 15.16 1.77 15.50
CA ASP A 64 16.43 1.51 16.20
C ASP A 64 16.75 0.01 16.24
N GLN A 65 15.76 -0.82 16.59
CA GLN A 65 15.89 -2.28 16.65
C GLN A 65 16.10 -2.88 15.25
N MET A 66 15.37 -2.40 14.24
CA MET A 66 15.44 -2.91 12.87
C MET A 66 16.74 -2.51 12.15
N LEU A 67 17.15 -1.25 12.26
CA LEU A 67 18.34 -0.73 11.54
C LEU A 67 19.63 -1.28 12.12
N THR A 68 19.67 -1.56 13.43
CA THR A 68 20.84 -2.17 14.10
C THR A 68 20.81 -3.70 14.12
N TRP A 69 19.75 -4.32 13.62
CA TRP A 69 19.68 -5.77 13.46
C TRP A 69 20.75 -6.26 12.47
N PRO A 70 21.34 -7.46 12.68
CA PRO A 70 22.28 -8.03 11.72
C PRO A 70 21.74 -7.98 10.29
N ARG A 71 22.46 -7.26 9.41
CA ARG A 71 22.06 -7.01 8.02
C ARG A 71 21.76 -8.32 7.28
N ASP A 72 22.56 -9.36 7.53
CA ASP A 72 22.44 -10.69 6.92
C ASP A 72 21.19 -11.48 7.36
N ASN A 73 20.40 -10.96 8.31
CA ASN A 73 19.18 -11.58 8.83
C ASN A 73 17.99 -10.60 8.86
N ARG A 74 18.16 -9.39 8.31
CA ARG A 74 17.19 -8.29 8.46
C ARG A 74 15.88 -8.57 7.69
N PHE A 75 15.98 -9.22 6.53
CA PHE A 75 14.82 -9.69 5.78
C PHE A 75 14.05 -10.78 6.54
N ASP A 76 14.75 -11.75 7.12
CA ASP A 76 14.09 -12.85 7.84
C ASP A 76 13.35 -12.35 9.09
N GLU A 77 13.92 -11.34 9.77
CA GLU A 77 13.33 -10.77 10.97
C GLU A 77 12.21 -9.76 10.66
N TYR A 78 12.48 -8.79 9.78
CA TYR A 78 11.59 -7.64 9.56
C TYR A 78 10.95 -7.59 8.17
N GLY A 79 11.34 -8.46 7.24
CA GLY A 79 10.87 -8.43 5.85
C GLY A 79 11.30 -7.18 5.08
N VAL A 80 12.19 -6.35 5.64
CA VAL A 80 12.71 -5.15 4.98
C VAL A 80 13.76 -5.52 3.95
N ILE A 81 13.94 -4.64 2.97
CA ILE A 81 14.91 -4.83 1.90
C ILE A 81 16.14 -3.98 2.17
N ASN A 82 17.27 -4.65 2.30
CA ASN A 82 18.55 -4.01 2.42
C ASN A 82 18.87 -3.19 1.16
N ASP A 83 19.28 -1.93 1.35
CA ASP A 83 19.71 -1.05 0.28
C ASP A 83 21.00 -1.59 -0.37
N PRO A 84 21.01 -1.97 -1.66
CA PRO A 84 22.15 -2.60 -2.31
C PRO A 84 23.40 -1.71 -2.37
N ASP A 85 23.25 -0.39 -2.25
CA ASP A 85 24.36 0.57 -2.27
C ASP A 85 25.05 0.73 -0.90
N CYS A 86 24.63 -0.06 0.09
CA CYS A 86 25.13 -0.01 1.45
C CYS A 86 25.84 -1.31 1.87
N SER A 87 26.76 -1.15 2.83
CA SER A 87 27.50 -2.25 3.47
C SER A 87 27.27 -2.25 4.98
N PRO A 88 27.46 -3.38 5.68
CA PRO A 88 27.27 -3.46 7.12
C PRO A 88 28.04 -2.39 7.90
N GLY A 89 27.37 -1.81 8.90
CA GLY A 89 27.99 -0.95 9.91
C GLY A 89 28.81 -1.72 10.94
N ASP A 90 29.42 -0.97 11.85
CA ASP A 90 30.06 -1.51 13.06
C ASP A 90 29.88 -0.53 14.23
N ALA A 91 30.53 -0.80 15.37
CA ALA A 91 30.43 0.06 16.55
C ALA A 91 30.82 1.53 16.27
N SER A 92 31.69 1.81 15.29
CA SER A 92 32.07 3.18 14.92
C SER A 92 30.96 3.95 14.20
N THR A 93 29.99 3.24 13.61
CA THR A 93 28.79 3.83 13.00
C THR A 93 27.56 3.68 13.88
N GLY A 94 27.71 3.22 15.13
CA GLY A 94 26.56 2.86 15.96
C GLY A 94 25.74 1.73 15.35
N TYR A 95 26.39 0.83 14.61
CA TYR A 95 25.79 -0.28 13.85
C TYR A 95 24.88 0.11 12.68
N PHE A 96 24.75 1.39 12.35
CA PHE A 96 24.09 1.81 11.11
C PHE A 96 24.95 1.43 9.89
N ASP A 97 24.30 1.00 8.83
CA ASP A 97 24.96 0.65 7.57
C ASP A 97 25.74 1.84 6.97
N ARG A 98 26.83 1.51 6.29
CA ARG A 98 27.70 2.45 5.57
C ARG A 98 27.21 2.55 4.13
N CYS A 99 26.72 3.72 3.75
CA CYS A 99 26.08 3.97 2.46
C CYS A 99 26.81 5.08 1.69
N ALA A 100 26.78 5.01 0.35
CA ALA A 100 27.28 6.09 -0.50
C ALA A 100 26.43 7.36 -0.36
N ASP A 101 25.11 7.18 -0.28
CA ASP A 101 24.17 8.23 0.10
C ASP A 101 24.21 8.43 1.64
N PRO A 102 24.64 9.59 2.15
CA PRO A 102 24.75 9.84 3.59
C PRO A 102 23.40 9.80 4.32
N GLU A 103 22.30 10.00 3.60
CA GLU A 103 20.95 9.97 4.15
C GLU A 103 20.30 8.58 4.04
N SER A 104 20.90 7.61 3.36
CA SER A 104 20.38 6.23 3.39
C SER A 104 20.63 5.61 4.77
N ALA A 105 19.60 4.95 5.31
CA ALA A 105 19.70 4.20 6.55
C ALA A 105 20.17 2.75 6.35
N GLY A 106 20.42 2.31 5.12
CA GLY A 106 20.79 0.92 4.81
C GLY A 106 19.63 0.01 4.41
N VAL A 107 18.41 0.54 4.41
CA VAL A 107 17.18 -0.14 4.04
C VAL A 107 16.46 0.73 3.01
N ILE A 108 15.96 0.10 1.93
CA ILE A 108 15.25 0.79 0.85
C ILE A 108 14.12 1.65 1.42
N GLY A 109 14.14 2.94 1.08
CA GLY A 109 13.13 3.91 1.47
C GLY A 109 13.16 4.36 2.93
N VAL A 110 14.12 3.90 3.74
CA VAL A 110 14.34 4.41 5.09
C VAL A 110 15.51 5.38 5.07
N ARG A 111 15.25 6.62 5.50
CA ARG A 111 16.19 7.74 5.43
C ARG A 111 16.59 8.19 6.83
N LYS A 112 17.81 8.68 6.99
CA LYS A 112 18.35 9.23 8.24
C LYS A 112 18.84 10.66 8.05
N PHE A 113 18.57 11.50 9.03
CA PHE A 113 18.93 12.92 9.01
C PHE A 113 19.62 13.32 10.31
N PRO A 114 20.49 14.34 10.30
CA PRO A 114 21.08 14.88 11.52
C PRO A 114 20.02 15.33 12.52
N ASN A 115 20.23 15.04 13.80
CA ASN A 115 19.40 15.55 14.87
C ASN A 115 19.96 16.88 15.40
N PRO A 116 19.27 18.02 15.22
CA PRO A 116 19.77 19.33 15.65
C PRO A 116 20.03 19.43 17.16
N SER A 117 19.39 18.56 17.96
CA SER A 117 19.53 18.55 19.42
C SER A 117 20.68 17.66 19.92
N GLY A 118 21.45 17.03 19.03
CA GLY A 118 22.61 16.19 19.39
C GLY A 118 22.28 14.77 19.85
N GLY A 119 21.07 14.26 19.53
CA GLY A 119 20.64 12.89 19.80
C GLY A 119 20.84 11.92 18.63
N PRO A 120 20.21 10.72 18.68
CA PRO A 120 20.18 9.78 17.57
C PRO A 120 19.66 10.43 16.27
N PRO A 121 20.08 9.96 15.09
CA PRO A 121 19.60 10.47 13.81
C PRO A 121 18.07 10.42 13.72
N LEU A 122 17.48 11.43 13.08
CA LEU A 122 16.05 11.41 12.77
C LEU A 122 15.82 10.41 11.63
N ILE A 123 14.88 9.48 11.80
CA ILE A 123 14.51 8.50 10.80
C ILE A 123 13.22 8.94 10.11
N GLY A 124 13.24 8.95 8.77
CA GLY A 124 12.09 9.22 7.93
C GLY A 124 11.85 8.09 6.94
N ILE A 125 10.63 8.05 6.39
CA ILE A 125 10.15 6.99 5.51
C ILE A 125 9.71 7.59 4.18
N THR A 126 10.03 6.90 3.09
CA THR A 126 9.57 7.24 1.74
C THR A 126 8.53 6.22 1.26
N CYS A 127 7.88 6.49 0.13
CA CYS A 127 6.91 5.56 -0.46
C CYS A 127 7.54 4.18 -0.74
N ALA A 128 8.82 4.15 -1.15
CA ALA A 128 9.54 2.91 -1.45
C ALA A 128 9.70 1.99 -0.23
N ALA A 129 9.71 2.50 1.00
CA ALA A 129 9.89 1.66 2.18
C ALA A 129 8.79 0.59 2.34
N CYS A 130 7.58 0.91 1.88
CA CYS A 130 6.47 -0.03 1.85
C CYS A 130 6.34 -0.66 0.46
N HIS A 131 6.38 0.15 -0.61
CA HIS A 131 5.97 -0.31 -1.94
C HIS A 131 7.07 -0.95 -2.78
N ALA A 132 8.35 -0.73 -2.47
CA ALA A 132 9.44 -1.43 -3.13
C ALA A 132 9.57 -2.85 -2.55
N GLY A 133 9.70 -3.84 -3.41
CA GLY A 133 9.77 -5.26 -3.04
C GLY A 133 10.76 -6.00 -3.94
N PHE A 134 10.99 -7.28 -3.67
CA PHE A 134 11.75 -8.11 -4.60
C PHE A 134 11.00 -8.29 -5.91
N ASP A 135 11.70 -8.06 -7.02
CA ASP A 135 11.20 -8.18 -8.38
C ASP A 135 10.78 -9.63 -8.65
N PRO A 136 9.48 -9.90 -8.91
CA PRO A 136 9.01 -11.27 -9.14
C PRO A 136 9.64 -11.94 -10.36
N VAL A 137 10.10 -11.17 -11.36
CA VAL A 137 10.77 -11.72 -12.55
C VAL A 137 12.29 -11.75 -12.42
N ARG A 138 12.85 -11.15 -11.36
CA ARG A 138 14.28 -11.15 -11.03
C ARG A 138 14.50 -11.31 -9.52
N PRO A 139 14.00 -12.41 -8.90
CA PRO A 139 14.17 -12.59 -7.47
C PRO A 139 15.67 -12.73 -7.13
N PRO A 140 16.12 -12.20 -5.98
CA PRO A 140 17.52 -12.29 -5.60
C PRO A 140 17.90 -13.73 -5.21
N SER A 141 19.15 -14.11 -5.44
CA SER A 141 19.71 -15.38 -4.93
C SER A 141 20.02 -15.34 -3.44
N ASN A 142 20.23 -14.14 -2.88
CA ASN A 142 20.38 -13.89 -1.45
C ASN A 142 19.46 -12.74 -1.04
N LEU A 143 18.46 -13.02 -0.20
CA LEU A 143 17.44 -12.06 0.21
C LEU A 143 18.02 -10.91 1.05
N ASN A 144 19.08 -11.18 1.83
CA ASN A 144 19.71 -10.17 2.68
C ASN A 144 20.84 -9.41 1.95
N ASN A 145 21.22 -9.81 0.74
CA ASN A 145 22.18 -9.10 -0.11
C ASN A 145 21.70 -8.99 -1.56
N PRO A 146 20.57 -8.28 -1.80
CA PRO A 146 20.02 -8.11 -3.14
C PRO A 146 20.90 -7.18 -3.98
N GLN A 147 20.73 -7.26 -5.30
CA GLN A 147 21.26 -6.27 -6.26
C GLN A 147 20.15 -5.31 -6.68
N GLU A 148 20.51 -4.17 -7.28
CA GLU A 148 19.54 -3.17 -7.76
C GLU A 148 18.48 -3.78 -8.69
N GLU A 149 18.90 -4.66 -9.61
CA GLU A 149 18.02 -5.36 -10.54
C GLU A 149 17.00 -6.30 -9.88
N ASN A 150 17.20 -6.65 -8.61
CA ASN A 150 16.28 -7.46 -7.83
C ASN A 150 15.17 -6.64 -7.17
N ILE A 151 15.18 -5.30 -7.28
CA ILE A 151 14.22 -4.43 -6.60
C ILE A 151 13.18 -3.89 -7.58
N HIS A 152 11.93 -4.32 -7.42
CA HIS A 152 10.80 -3.74 -8.13
C HIS A 152 10.22 -2.59 -7.32
N PRO A 153 10.03 -1.39 -7.91
CA PRO A 153 9.71 -0.19 -7.14
C PRO A 153 8.30 -0.15 -6.55
N THR A 154 7.36 -0.87 -7.17
CA THR A 154 5.92 -0.71 -6.88
C THR A 154 5.17 -2.04 -6.73
N VAL A 155 5.87 -3.13 -6.41
CA VAL A 155 5.23 -4.46 -6.25
C VAL A 155 4.46 -4.58 -4.93
N GLY A 156 4.76 -3.71 -3.96
CA GLY A 156 4.30 -3.85 -2.58
C GLY A 156 5.13 -4.91 -1.85
N ASN A 157 5.79 -4.54 -0.76
CA ASN A 157 6.56 -5.50 0.03
C ASN A 157 5.63 -6.40 0.86
N GLN A 158 5.24 -7.53 0.29
CA GLN A 158 4.37 -8.53 0.92
C GLN A 158 4.98 -9.19 2.17
N TYR A 159 6.30 -9.05 2.36
CA TYR A 159 7.03 -9.71 3.45
C TYR A 159 7.24 -8.78 4.65
N LEU A 160 7.02 -7.47 4.47
CA LEU A 160 7.31 -6.45 5.47
C LEU A 160 6.54 -6.70 6.78
N ARG A 161 7.27 -6.70 7.90
CA ARG A 161 6.75 -6.95 9.24
C ARG A 161 6.53 -5.65 10.01
N ILE A 162 5.57 -4.87 9.54
CA ILE A 162 5.16 -3.61 10.19
C ILE A 162 4.67 -3.88 11.61
N ASP A 163 4.02 -5.03 11.86
CA ASP A 163 3.63 -5.48 13.19
C ASP A 163 4.79 -5.43 14.18
N LYS A 164 5.98 -5.91 13.78
CA LYS A 164 7.18 -5.92 14.63
C LYS A 164 7.70 -4.51 14.90
N LEU A 165 7.69 -3.65 13.89
CA LEU A 165 8.12 -2.26 14.04
C LEU A 165 7.23 -1.50 15.01
N PHE A 166 5.91 -1.64 14.89
CA PHE A 166 4.95 -0.89 15.70
C PHE A 166 4.85 -1.41 17.14
N LYS A 167 5.09 -2.70 17.37
CA LYS A 167 5.05 -3.28 18.72
C LYS A 167 6.39 -3.35 19.45
N GLY A 168 7.50 -3.03 18.78
CA GLY A 168 8.86 -3.31 19.25
C GLY A 168 9.22 -2.71 20.62
N HIS A 169 8.55 -1.63 21.03
CA HIS A 169 8.73 -0.96 22.32
C HIS A 169 7.54 -1.06 23.26
N LEU A 170 6.56 -1.93 22.95
CA LEU A 170 5.35 -2.11 23.74
C LEU A 170 5.42 -3.36 24.62
N SER A 171 4.81 -3.27 25.81
CA SER A 171 4.58 -4.45 26.66
C SER A 171 3.54 -5.37 26.00
N PRO A 172 3.67 -6.70 26.11
CA PRO A 172 2.63 -7.64 25.67
C PRO A 172 1.24 -7.43 26.30
N HIS A 173 1.18 -6.76 27.47
CA HIS A 173 -0.07 -6.41 28.16
C HIS A 173 -0.70 -5.09 27.68
N ASP A 174 0.02 -4.31 26.87
CA ASP A 174 -0.51 -3.13 26.20
C ASP A 174 -1.47 -3.59 25.08
N PRO A 175 -2.72 -3.08 25.02
CA PRO A 175 -3.66 -3.45 23.96
C PRO A 175 -3.10 -3.23 22.56
N ARG A 176 -2.29 -2.18 22.36
CA ARG A 176 -1.68 -1.86 21.08
C ARG A 176 -0.73 -2.96 20.61
N TYR A 177 0.00 -3.62 21.54
CA TYR A 177 0.88 -4.74 21.20
C TYR A 177 0.09 -5.89 20.55
N GLN A 178 -1.07 -6.22 21.10
CA GLN A 178 -1.93 -7.30 20.60
C GLN A 178 -2.59 -6.90 19.28
N ILE A 179 -3.02 -5.64 19.13
CA ILE A 179 -3.56 -5.10 17.88
C ILE A 179 -2.51 -5.18 16.77
N PHE A 180 -1.30 -4.66 16.98
CA PHE A 180 -0.24 -4.71 15.97
C PHE A 180 0.18 -6.14 15.66
N SER A 181 0.26 -7.03 16.66
CA SER A 181 0.54 -8.45 16.43
C SER A 181 -0.52 -9.16 15.59
N SER A 182 -1.71 -8.57 15.46
CA SER A 182 -2.78 -9.06 14.61
C SER A 182 -2.61 -8.67 13.12
N TRP A 183 -1.65 -7.82 12.76
CA TRP A 183 -1.44 -7.43 11.37
C TRP A 183 -0.69 -8.51 10.58
N ALA A 184 -1.16 -8.79 9.37
CA ALA A 184 -0.49 -9.76 8.49
C ALA A 184 0.79 -9.16 7.90
N PRO A 185 1.79 -9.98 7.51
CA PRO A 185 2.92 -9.50 6.72
C PRO A 185 2.45 -8.75 5.46
N GLY A 186 3.16 -7.68 5.13
CA GLY A 186 2.84 -6.83 3.98
C GLY A 186 1.54 -6.03 4.12
N THR A 187 1.05 -5.85 5.35
CA THR A 187 -0.10 -4.98 5.64
C THR A 187 0.28 -3.82 6.55
N VAL A 188 -0.45 -2.71 6.40
CA VAL A 188 -0.31 -1.51 7.21
C VAL A 188 -1.66 -0.82 7.36
N ASP A 189 -1.93 -0.35 8.57
CA ASP A 189 -2.96 0.63 8.81
C ASP A 189 -2.29 2.01 8.86
N THR A 190 -2.43 2.77 7.76
CA THR A 190 -1.92 4.14 7.68
C THR A 190 -2.90 5.16 8.27
N THR A 191 -4.10 4.72 8.67
CA THR A 191 -5.17 5.52 9.30
C THR A 191 -5.12 5.51 10.83
N LEU A 192 -4.35 4.57 11.39
CA LEU A 192 -4.13 4.40 12.84
C LEU A 192 -3.71 5.71 13.52
N LEU A 193 -2.88 6.50 12.84
CA LEU A 193 -2.28 7.70 13.41
C LEU A 193 -3.31 8.83 13.54
N GLU A 194 -4.18 8.97 12.54
CA GLU A 194 -5.28 9.93 12.57
C GLU A 194 -6.46 9.48 13.45
N ASN A 195 -6.47 8.17 13.74
CA ASN A 195 -7.30 7.50 14.72
C ASN A 195 -8.80 7.70 14.47
N ASP A 196 -9.32 7.02 13.46
CA ASP A 196 -10.75 6.80 13.27
C ASP A 196 -11.31 5.66 14.16
N HIS A 197 -10.50 5.17 15.10
CA HIS A 197 -10.80 4.09 16.02
C HIS A 197 -11.15 2.76 15.34
N ILE A 198 -10.66 2.51 14.13
CA ILE A 198 -10.90 1.26 13.40
C ILE A 198 -9.55 0.59 13.10
N ASN A 199 -9.34 -0.61 13.63
CA ASN A 199 -8.20 -1.43 13.21
C ASN A 199 -8.49 -2.10 11.87
N ASN A 200 -7.77 -1.70 10.82
CA ASN A 200 -8.05 -2.06 9.43
C ASN A 200 -6.78 -2.27 8.55
N PRO A 201 -5.78 -3.05 9.01
CA PRO A 201 -4.55 -3.22 8.26
C PRO A 201 -4.80 -3.63 6.81
N GLY A 202 -4.33 -2.79 5.87
CA GLY A 202 -4.51 -2.99 4.43
C GLY A 202 -3.24 -3.49 3.77
N MET A 203 -3.37 -4.34 2.76
CA MET A 203 -2.24 -4.80 1.95
C MET A 203 -1.53 -3.62 1.31
N ILE A 204 -0.21 -3.67 1.30
CA ILE A 204 0.59 -2.72 0.53
C ILE A 204 0.38 -3.04 -0.94
N THR A 205 -0.48 -2.23 -1.56
CA THR A 205 -1.04 -2.52 -2.87
C THR A 205 0.00 -2.33 -3.98
N PRO A 206 0.10 -3.25 -4.95
CA PRO A 206 0.93 -3.06 -6.13
C PRO A 206 0.42 -1.92 -7.03
N ILE A 207 1.34 -1.09 -7.53
CA ILE A 207 1.05 0.03 -8.42
C ILE A 207 1.71 -0.22 -9.77
N TRP A 208 0.92 -0.67 -10.74
CA TRP A 208 1.39 -0.90 -12.10
C TRP A 208 0.28 -0.76 -13.12
N SER A 209 0.69 -0.60 -14.37
CA SER A 209 -0.18 -0.49 -15.54
C SER A 209 -1.22 0.62 -15.39
N VAL A 210 -0.90 1.69 -14.65
CA VAL A 210 -1.80 2.82 -14.38
C VAL A 210 -2.41 3.40 -15.67
N PRO A 211 -1.64 3.63 -16.76
CA PRO A 211 -2.21 4.18 -18.00
C PRO A 211 -3.25 3.29 -18.69
N ASP A 212 -3.30 2.00 -18.32
CA ASP A 212 -4.23 1.04 -18.90
C ASP A 212 -5.51 0.90 -18.08
N ARG A 213 -5.56 1.47 -16.85
CA ARG A 213 -6.73 1.39 -15.98
C ARG A 213 -7.84 2.35 -16.42
N PRO A 214 -9.11 2.05 -16.11
CA PRO A 214 -10.23 2.95 -16.38
C PRO A 214 -10.07 4.34 -15.76
N PHE A 215 -10.72 5.32 -16.40
CA PHE A 215 -10.84 6.70 -15.90
C PHE A 215 -12.31 7.00 -15.59
N PHE A 216 -12.52 7.80 -14.56
CA PHE A 216 -13.82 8.19 -14.06
C PHE A 216 -13.93 9.71 -14.01
N ASP A 217 -15.07 10.21 -14.47
CA ASP A 217 -15.44 11.61 -14.30
C ASP A 217 -15.98 11.79 -12.88
N VAL A 218 -15.34 12.68 -12.13
CA VAL A 218 -15.66 13.00 -10.75
C VAL A 218 -15.70 14.52 -10.59
N THR A 219 -16.09 14.97 -9.40
CA THR A 219 -16.01 16.36 -8.99
C THR A 219 -15.21 16.43 -7.71
N VAL A 220 -14.30 17.41 -7.63
CA VAL A 220 -13.49 17.66 -6.44
C VAL A 220 -13.72 19.12 -6.06
N ASN A 221 -14.41 19.36 -4.95
CA ASN A 221 -14.77 20.70 -4.50
C ASN A 221 -15.56 21.51 -5.56
N GLY A 222 -16.46 20.85 -6.28
CA GLY A 222 -17.26 21.46 -7.35
C GLY A 222 -16.56 21.56 -8.72
N GLU A 223 -15.28 21.20 -8.83
CA GLU A 223 -14.55 21.21 -10.10
C GLU A 223 -14.52 19.83 -10.75
N LEU A 224 -14.82 19.77 -12.05
CA LEU A 224 -14.78 18.52 -12.82
C LEU A 224 -13.34 18.01 -12.94
N ALA A 225 -13.14 16.73 -12.64
CA ALA A 225 -11.87 16.05 -12.82
C ALA A 225 -12.08 14.68 -13.47
N ARG A 226 -11.07 14.21 -14.21
CA ARG A 226 -11.05 12.87 -14.78
C ARG A 226 -9.86 12.10 -14.23
N VAL A 227 -10.14 11.06 -13.45
CA VAL A 227 -9.15 10.44 -12.56
C VAL A 227 -9.24 8.91 -12.59
N HIS A 228 -8.17 8.24 -12.17
CA HIS A 228 -8.25 6.84 -11.77
C HIS A 228 -8.88 6.71 -10.39
N ARG A 229 -9.42 5.53 -10.07
CA ARG A 229 -9.81 5.23 -8.69
C ARG A 229 -8.57 4.93 -7.84
N ASN A 230 -8.50 5.50 -6.64
CA ASN A 230 -7.39 5.28 -5.71
C ASN A 230 -7.91 4.94 -4.32
N GLY A 231 -7.02 4.39 -3.48
CA GLY A 231 -7.41 3.79 -2.21
C GLY A 231 -8.07 2.41 -2.40
N GLN A 232 -8.52 1.81 -1.30
CA GLN A 232 -9.14 0.48 -1.31
C GLN A 232 -10.67 0.55 -1.34
N GLY A 233 -11.26 1.74 -1.12
CA GLY A 233 -12.69 2.03 -1.23
C GLY A 233 -12.99 3.27 -2.09
N GLY A 234 -12.04 3.76 -2.88
CA GLY A 234 -12.20 4.97 -3.71
C GLY A 234 -12.08 6.27 -2.90
N GLU A 235 -11.30 6.26 -1.82
CA GLU A 235 -11.17 7.40 -0.92
C GLU A 235 -10.39 8.55 -1.57
N ASP A 236 -9.33 8.22 -2.32
CA ASP A 236 -8.38 9.14 -2.95
C ASP A 236 -8.71 9.39 -4.44
N ASP A 237 -9.99 9.38 -4.82
CA ASP A 237 -10.47 9.55 -6.20
C ASP A 237 -10.37 11.01 -6.68
N ILE A 238 -9.16 11.58 -6.64
CA ILE A 238 -8.89 13.02 -6.80
C ILE A 238 -7.71 13.32 -7.73
N GLY A 239 -7.19 12.31 -8.43
CA GLY A 239 -6.02 12.42 -9.28
C GLY A 239 -4.73 12.02 -8.59
N CYS A 240 -3.69 11.71 -9.39
CA CYS A 240 -2.45 11.12 -8.88
C CYS A 240 -1.70 12.08 -7.96
N GLU A 241 -1.63 13.36 -8.32
CA GLU A 241 -0.86 14.37 -7.62
C GLU A 241 -1.40 14.59 -6.21
N GLN A 242 -2.72 14.74 -6.07
CA GLN A 242 -3.33 14.95 -4.76
C GLN A 242 -3.35 13.67 -3.92
N ALA A 243 -3.58 12.50 -4.52
CA ALA A 243 -3.52 11.22 -3.82
C ALA A 243 -2.10 10.94 -3.27
N THR A 244 -1.06 11.19 -4.06
CA THR A 244 0.33 11.03 -3.61
C THR A 244 0.71 12.06 -2.55
N LEU A 245 0.23 13.31 -2.67
CA LEU A 245 0.45 14.34 -1.67
C LEU A 245 -0.11 13.97 -0.30
N ARG A 246 -1.31 13.40 -0.24
CA ARG A 246 -1.89 12.87 1.02
C ARG A 246 -1.01 11.81 1.65
N VAL A 247 -0.46 10.88 0.86
CA VAL A 247 0.43 9.83 1.40
C VAL A 247 1.63 10.44 2.11
N TYR A 248 2.19 11.55 1.60
CA TYR A 248 3.27 12.27 2.28
C TYR A 248 2.85 12.85 3.63
N PHE A 249 1.62 13.38 3.74
CA PHE A 249 1.06 13.77 5.04
C PHE A 249 0.98 12.57 6.01
N ASN A 250 0.46 11.42 5.56
CA ASN A 250 0.38 10.21 6.40
C ASN A 250 1.74 9.68 6.87
N ILE A 251 2.81 9.90 6.12
CA ILE A 251 4.19 9.55 6.53
C ILE A 251 4.94 10.74 7.17
N GLY A 252 4.20 11.76 7.63
CA GLY A 252 4.67 12.76 8.57
C GLY A 252 5.02 14.13 8.00
N MET A 253 4.84 14.36 6.70
CA MET A 253 5.02 15.69 6.11
C MET A 253 4.07 16.69 6.79
N CYS A 254 4.62 17.84 7.21
CA CYS A 254 3.88 18.92 7.86
C CYS A 254 3.09 18.52 9.12
N ALA A 255 3.49 17.44 9.81
CA ALA A 255 2.71 16.90 10.92
C ALA A 255 2.52 17.92 12.05
N ALA A 256 3.60 18.59 12.47
CA ALA A 256 3.55 19.60 13.53
C ALA A 256 2.87 20.89 13.07
N GLU A 257 3.10 21.26 11.82
CA GLU A 257 2.78 22.56 11.26
C GLU A 257 1.28 22.71 10.98
N CYS A 258 0.62 21.67 10.44
CA CYS A 258 -0.79 21.79 10.04
C CYS A 258 -1.60 20.48 10.07
N MET A 259 -1.10 19.39 10.68
CA MET A 259 -1.86 18.13 10.76
C MET A 259 -2.36 17.83 12.18
N ILE A 260 -1.51 17.92 13.20
CA ILE A 260 -1.83 17.46 14.56
C ILE A 260 -3.04 18.17 15.18
N GLY A 261 -3.22 19.46 14.90
CA GLY A 261 -4.38 20.23 15.37
C GLY A 261 -5.72 19.74 14.82
N HIS A 262 -5.69 18.92 13.77
CA HIS A 262 -6.86 18.38 13.08
C HIS A 262 -7.18 16.92 13.45
N LEU A 263 -6.37 16.28 14.30
CA LEU A 263 -6.56 14.88 14.67
C LEU A 263 -7.56 14.74 15.83
N ALA A 264 -8.29 13.61 15.87
CA ALA A 264 -9.20 13.30 16.98
C ALA A 264 -8.47 13.15 18.33
N ASN A 265 -7.23 12.65 18.31
CA ASN A 265 -6.34 12.59 19.47
C ASN A 265 -5.48 13.85 19.64
N GLY A 266 -5.63 14.86 18.78
CA GLY A 266 -4.89 16.11 18.82
C GLY A 266 -5.40 17.09 19.89
N PRO A 267 -4.76 18.25 20.04
CA PRO A 267 -5.21 19.31 20.96
C PRO A 267 -6.66 19.72 20.66
N GLY A 268 -7.54 19.60 21.66
CA GLY A 268 -8.97 19.93 21.51
C GLY A 268 -9.87 18.74 21.14
N GLY A 269 -9.31 17.60 20.74
CA GLY A 269 -10.01 16.31 20.70
C GLY A 269 -11.08 16.15 19.62
N SER A 270 -11.06 16.95 18.55
CA SER A 270 -12.01 16.84 17.44
C SER A 270 -11.27 16.74 16.12
N GLN A 271 -11.62 15.72 15.33
CA GLN A 271 -11.13 15.63 13.96
C GLN A 271 -11.74 16.77 13.12
N THR A 272 -10.93 17.39 12.27
CA THR A 272 -11.39 18.41 11.30
C THR A 272 -10.58 18.27 10.00
N PRO A 273 -11.04 18.78 8.85
CA PRO A 273 -10.26 18.71 7.61
C PRO A 273 -8.99 19.56 7.70
N ILE A 274 -7.88 19.06 7.16
CA ILE A 274 -6.71 19.90 6.96
C ILE A 274 -7.04 21.05 6.00
N ASN A 275 -6.37 22.20 6.19
CA ASN A 275 -6.49 23.34 5.30
C ASN A 275 -5.21 23.52 4.49
N LEU A 276 -5.22 23.11 3.21
CA LEU A 276 -4.04 23.22 2.34
C LEU A 276 -3.58 24.67 2.15
N ALA A 277 -4.48 25.65 2.17
CA ALA A 277 -4.08 27.06 2.04
C ALA A 277 -3.31 27.55 3.28
N GLU A 278 -3.70 27.09 4.46
CA GLU A 278 -2.97 27.35 5.71
C GLU A 278 -1.64 26.58 5.73
N CYS A 279 -1.65 25.29 5.42
CA CYS A 279 -0.44 24.47 5.35
C CYS A 279 0.64 25.10 4.45
N ARG A 280 0.26 25.64 3.28
CA ARG A 280 1.21 26.31 2.36
C ARG A 280 1.88 27.54 2.97
N GLN A 281 1.27 28.19 3.96
CA GLN A 281 1.85 29.35 4.64
C GLN A 281 2.88 28.95 5.71
N VAL A 282 2.73 27.78 6.32
CA VAL A 282 3.49 27.37 7.50
C VAL A 282 4.43 26.19 7.27
N CYS A 283 4.26 25.44 6.17
CA CYS A 283 5.05 24.25 5.85
C CYS A 283 5.73 24.38 4.47
N PRO A 284 7.01 24.80 4.42
CA PRO A 284 7.79 24.86 3.17
C PRO A 284 7.91 23.50 2.45
N GLU A 285 7.93 22.40 3.20
CA GLU A 285 8.02 21.04 2.67
C GLU A 285 6.80 20.67 1.81
N LEU A 286 5.61 21.21 2.12
CA LEU A 286 4.42 21.05 1.27
C LEU A 286 4.63 21.65 -0.12
N LEU A 287 5.19 22.85 -0.20
CA LEU A 287 5.46 23.50 -1.50
C LEU A 287 6.45 22.68 -2.32
N GLN A 288 7.48 22.14 -1.68
CA GLN A 288 8.45 21.25 -2.35
C GLN A 288 7.77 19.97 -2.86
N ALA A 289 6.86 19.39 -2.07
CA ALA A 289 6.09 18.22 -2.49
C ALA A 289 5.17 18.55 -3.67
N GLU A 290 4.45 19.67 -3.64
CA GLU A 290 3.57 20.12 -4.73
C GLU A 290 4.33 20.34 -6.05
N GLU A 291 5.55 20.87 -5.99
CA GLU A 291 6.42 21.02 -7.16
C GLU A 291 6.95 19.66 -7.70
N SER A 292 6.91 18.61 -6.88
CA SER A 292 7.53 17.31 -7.14
C SER A 292 6.55 16.23 -7.57
N VAL A 293 5.29 16.26 -7.10
CA VAL A 293 4.31 15.17 -7.31
C VAL A 293 4.00 14.90 -8.77
N GLY A 294 4.06 15.90 -9.66
CA GLY A 294 3.87 15.68 -11.10
C GLY A 294 4.92 14.73 -11.71
N LYS A 295 6.18 14.85 -11.27
CA LYS A 295 7.28 13.95 -11.69
C LYS A 295 7.11 12.57 -11.11
N LEU A 296 6.69 12.48 -9.85
CA LEU A 296 6.34 11.22 -9.22
C LEU A 296 5.22 10.51 -9.99
N CYS A 297 4.18 11.23 -10.41
CA CYS A 297 3.10 10.69 -11.22
C CYS A 297 3.57 10.23 -12.62
N ALA A 298 4.48 10.97 -13.25
CA ALA A 298 5.14 10.52 -14.48
C ALA A 298 5.87 9.18 -14.27
N PHE A 299 6.57 9.02 -13.15
CA PHE A 299 7.18 7.74 -12.77
C PHE A 299 6.14 6.63 -12.57
N LEU A 300 5.07 6.86 -11.81
CA LEU A 300 4.05 5.86 -11.49
C LEU A 300 3.26 5.35 -12.71
N GLN A 301 3.30 6.07 -13.83
CA GLN A 301 2.75 5.61 -15.11
C GLN A 301 3.62 4.55 -15.80
N THR A 302 4.87 4.33 -15.36
CA THR A 302 5.84 3.46 -16.04
C THR A 302 5.85 1.98 -15.62
N PRO A 303 5.63 1.60 -14.33
CA PRO A 303 5.68 0.20 -13.93
C PRO A 303 4.59 -0.62 -14.60
N ARG A 304 4.94 -1.85 -14.96
CA ARG A 304 4.03 -2.82 -15.58
C ARG A 304 3.95 -4.07 -14.70
N ALA A 305 2.79 -4.72 -14.71
CA ALA A 305 2.60 -5.96 -13.98
C ALA A 305 3.64 -7.01 -14.42
N PRO A 306 4.30 -7.71 -13.47
CA PRO A 306 5.26 -8.75 -13.79
C PRO A 306 4.54 -9.92 -14.44
N ARG A 307 5.01 -10.36 -15.60
CA ARG A 307 4.46 -11.55 -16.26
C ARG A 307 5.25 -12.78 -15.84
N LEU A 308 4.55 -13.81 -15.37
CA LEU A 308 5.18 -15.06 -14.94
C LEU A 308 6.07 -15.66 -16.02
N VAL A 309 5.66 -15.61 -17.29
CA VAL A 309 6.47 -16.11 -18.43
C VAL A 309 7.83 -15.44 -18.60
N HIS A 310 8.04 -14.26 -18.01
CA HIS A 310 9.34 -13.57 -18.02
C HIS A 310 10.19 -13.88 -16.79
N ALA A 311 9.64 -14.60 -15.80
CA ALA A 311 10.36 -15.03 -14.62
C ALA A 311 11.19 -16.30 -14.90
N PRO A 312 12.26 -16.57 -14.13
CA PRO A 312 13.02 -17.82 -14.22
C PRO A 312 12.13 -19.05 -14.12
N GLU A 313 12.20 -19.94 -15.11
CA GLU A 313 11.34 -21.14 -15.23
C GLU A 313 9.83 -20.86 -15.22
N GLY A 314 9.39 -19.61 -15.32
CA GLY A 314 8.00 -19.22 -15.08
C GLY A 314 7.00 -19.87 -16.05
N ALA A 315 7.39 -20.06 -17.31
CA ALA A 315 6.55 -20.73 -18.31
C ALA A 315 6.28 -22.22 -17.96
N HIS A 316 7.11 -22.86 -17.15
CA HIS A 316 6.92 -24.25 -16.71
C HIS A 316 5.84 -24.39 -15.63
N TYR A 317 5.50 -23.30 -14.95
CA TYR A 317 4.43 -23.29 -13.94
C TYR A 317 3.02 -23.15 -14.54
N ILE A 318 2.91 -23.06 -15.86
CA ILE A 318 1.64 -22.83 -16.58
C ILE A 318 1.28 -24.07 -17.38
N ASP A 319 0.10 -24.65 -17.14
CA ASP A 319 -0.50 -25.63 -18.06
C ASP A 319 -1.20 -24.92 -19.22
N TRP A 320 -0.43 -24.70 -20.29
CA TRP A 320 -0.88 -24.05 -21.51
C TRP A 320 -2.07 -24.72 -22.19
N LYS A 321 -2.32 -26.01 -21.93
CA LYS A 321 -3.42 -26.75 -22.57
C LYS A 321 -4.78 -26.23 -22.10
N VAL A 322 -4.87 -25.75 -20.87
CA VAL A 322 -6.13 -25.31 -20.26
C VAL A 322 -6.31 -23.79 -20.25
N VAL A 323 -5.27 -22.99 -20.51
CA VAL A 323 -5.33 -21.51 -20.51
C VAL A 323 -6.47 -20.98 -21.40
N GLY A 324 -6.67 -21.56 -22.59
CA GLY A 324 -7.74 -21.14 -23.49
C GLY A 324 -9.15 -21.43 -22.94
N LYS A 325 -9.30 -22.50 -22.15
CA LYS A 325 -10.52 -22.82 -21.40
C LYS A 325 -10.69 -21.84 -20.23
N GLY A 326 -9.64 -21.62 -19.46
CA GLY A 326 -9.64 -20.69 -18.33
C GLY A 326 -10.03 -19.27 -18.72
N LYS A 327 -9.55 -18.80 -19.87
CA LYS A 327 -9.99 -17.52 -20.44
C LYS A 327 -11.50 -17.46 -20.64
N ARG A 328 -12.12 -18.53 -21.18
CA ARG A 328 -13.58 -18.57 -21.37
C ARG A 328 -14.32 -18.59 -20.05
N VAL A 329 -13.84 -19.38 -19.08
CA VAL A 329 -14.41 -19.44 -17.72
C VAL A 329 -14.36 -18.06 -17.07
N PHE A 330 -13.22 -17.37 -17.14
CA PHE A 330 -13.06 -16.01 -16.62
C PHE A 330 -14.10 -15.05 -17.21
N PHE A 331 -14.24 -15.00 -18.53
CA PHE A 331 -15.22 -14.13 -19.18
C PHE A 331 -16.68 -14.59 -19.01
N GLN A 332 -16.94 -15.73 -18.37
CA GLN A 332 -18.30 -16.17 -18.06
C GLN A 332 -18.66 -15.95 -16.60
N ALA A 333 -17.69 -16.11 -15.69
CA ALA A 333 -17.92 -16.11 -14.25
C ALA A 333 -17.37 -14.87 -13.53
N CYS A 334 -16.43 -14.14 -14.13
CA CYS A 334 -15.67 -13.08 -13.45
C CYS A 334 -15.79 -11.70 -14.11
N GLU A 335 -16.19 -11.63 -15.39
CA GLU A 335 -16.13 -10.37 -16.17
C GLU A 335 -17.04 -9.26 -15.66
N SER A 336 -18.05 -9.56 -14.84
CA SER A 336 -19.00 -8.56 -14.35
C SER A 336 -18.38 -7.53 -13.39
N CYS A 337 -17.26 -7.87 -12.77
CA CYS A 337 -16.45 -6.94 -11.97
C CYS A 337 -15.03 -6.85 -12.56
N HIS A 338 -14.41 -7.98 -12.91
CA HIS A 338 -13.03 -7.99 -13.38
C HIS A 338 -12.84 -7.67 -14.88
N SER A 339 -13.72 -6.85 -15.46
CA SER A 339 -13.57 -6.35 -16.84
C SER A 339 -14.35 -5.05 -17.07
N ASP A 340 -13.68 -4.05 -17.64
CA ASP A 340 -14.31 -2.82 -18.16
C ASP A 340 -14.91 -2.98 -19.57
N GLY A 341 -14.88 -4.20 -20.12
CA GLY A 341 -15.30 -4.51 -21.48
C GLY A 341 -14.23 -4.29 -22.56
N ASP A 342 -13.07 -3.68 -22.26
CA ASP A 342 -11.93 -3.59 -23.20
C ASP A 342 -11.18 -4.94 -23.24
N ARG A 343 -11.52 -5.76 -24.23
CA ARG A 343 -10.87 -7.07 -24.45
C ARG A 343 -9.55 -6.99 -25.21
N SER A 344 -8.95 -5.80 -25.37
CA SER A 344 -7.69 -5.64 -26.07
C SER A 344 -6.51 -6.13 -25.24
N LEU A 345 -5.63 -6.93 -25.86
CA LEU A 345 -4.44 -7.51 -25.21
C LEU A 345 -3.44 -6.46 -24.65
N ARG A 346 -3.61 -5.18 -25.00
CA ARG A 346 -2.73 -4.09 -24.58
C ARG A 346 -3.24 -3.30 -23.37
N ARG A 347 -4.54 -3.35 -23.04
CA ARG A 347 -5.12 -2.52 -21.98
C ARG A 347 -5.95 -3.29 -20.95
N ASP A 348 -6.25 -4.56 -21.21
CA ASP A 348 -6.99 -5.39 -20.26
C ASP A 348 -6.17 -5.66 -18.99
N VAL A 349 -6.49 -4.91 -17.93
CA VAL A 349 -5.93 -5.07 -16.57
C VAL A 349 -6.74 -6.02 -15.70
N LEU A 350 -7.80 -6.63 -16.25
CA LEU A 350 -8.72 -7.55 -15.58
C LEU A 350 -9.34 -6.93 -14.31
N SER A 351 -9.87 -5.73 -14.47
CA SER A 351 -10.60 -4.97 -13.45
C SER A 351 -11.44 -3.91 -14.15
N ASP A 352 -12.64 -3.64 -13.65
CA ASP A 352 -13.41 -2.45 -14.02
C ASP A 352 -13.06 -1.23 -13.14
N ASP A 353 -12.23 -1.44 -12.09
CA ASP A 353 -11.86 -0.48 -11.04
C ASP A 353 -13.09 0.16 -10.34
N LEU A 354 -14.28 -0.44 -10.45
CA LEU A 354 -15.50 0.06 -9.82
C LEU A 354 -15.50 -0.12 -8.31
N ILE A 355 -16.41 0.59 -7.67
CA ILE A 355 -16.60 0.60 -6.22
C ILE A 355 -17.85 -0.19 -5.88
N HIS A 356 -17.70 -1.28 -5.13
CA HIS A 356 -18.76 -2.21 -4.76
C HIS A 356 -19.07 -2.12 -3.26
N PRO A 357 -20.35 -2.21 -2.85
CA PRO A 357 -20.70 -2.30 -1.44
C PRO A 357 -19.99 -3.48 -0.77
N PHE A 358 -19.44 -3.29 0.43
CA PHE A 358 -18.77 -4.39 1.14
C PHE A 358 -19.74 -5.57 1.41
N THR A 359 -21.05 -5.31 1.49
CA THR A 359 -22.09 -6.33 1.68
C THR A 359 -22.28 -7.24 0.47
N GLU A 360 -21.88 -6.81 -0.72
CA GLU A 360 -21.88 -7.64 -1.92
C GLU A 360 -20.67 -8.58 -1.93
N ILE A 361 -19.47 -8.02 -1.71
CA ILE A 361 -18.22 -8.77 -1.71
C ILE A 361 -18.09 -9.67 -0.46
N SER A 362 -18.65 -9.21 0.67
CA SER A 362 -18.72 -9.91 1.96
C SER A 362 -17.37 -10.30 2.58
N THR A 363 -16.25 -9.68 2.16
CA THR A 363 -14.95 -9.82 2.85
C THR A 363 -14.97 -9.05 4.16
N ASN A 364 -13.93 -9.24 5.01
CA ASN A 364 -13.85 -8.57 6.31
C ASN A 364 -14.17 -7.07 6.17
N SER A 365 -15.10 -6.52 6.95
CA SER A 365 -15.63 -5.17 6.68
C SER A 365 -14.81 -4.01 7.26
N CYS A 366 -13.78 -4.26 8.09
CA CYS A 366 -13.13 -3.19 8.86
C CYS A 366 -12.49 -2.14 7.95
N ARG A 367 -11.82 -2.55 6.87
CA ARG A 367 -11.18 -1.62 5.94
C ARG A 367 -12.15 -0.76 5.16
N ALA A 368 -13.31 -1.30 4.79
CA ALA A 368 -14.37 -0.52 4.15
C ALA A 368 -14.95 0.57 5.08
N ARG A 369 -14.80 0.45 6.40
CA ARG A 369 -15.47 1.32 7.38
C ARG A 369 -14.69 2.58 7.77
N THR A 370 -13.49 2.77 7.25
CA THR A 370 -12.63 3.93 7.56
C THR A 370 -13.31 5.25 7.31
N THR A 371 -13.14 6.20 8.23
CA THR A 371 -13.90 7.48 8.19
C THR A 371 -13.06 8.71 7.87
N ASN A 372 -11.72 8.61 7.84
CA ASN A 372 -10.85 9.79 7.74
C ASN A 372 -11.06 10.66 6.48
N TRP A 373 -11.70 10.15 5.43
CA TRP A 373 -12.01 10.88 4.19
C TRP A 373 -13.42 11.48 4.13
N MET A 374 -14.25 11.22 5.14
CA MET A 374 -15.61 11.74 5.22
C MET A 374 -15.61 13.27 5.27
N ALA A 375 -16.73 13.88 4.92
CA ALA A 375 -16.90 15.33 5.09
C ALA A 375 -16.67 15.72 6.57
N GLY A 376 -15.85 16.74 6.80
CA GLY A 376 -15.49 17.18 8.16
C GLY A 376 -14.33 16.40 8.82
N HIS A 377 -13.79 15.38 8.16
CA HIS A 377 -12.66 14.59 8.66
C HIS A 377 -11.35 15.01 7.99
N ILE A 378 -10.22 14.56 8.55
CA ILE A 378 -8.89 15.09 8.25
C ILE A 378 -8.52 15.04 6.76
N TRP A 379 -8.88 13.96 6.08
CA TRP A 379 -8.63 13.75 4.65
C TRP A 379 -9.79 14.17 3.76
N ALA A 380 -10.77 14.92 4.26
CA ALA A 380 -11.89 15.41 3.43
C ALA A 380 -11.41 16.27 2.24
N THR A 381 -10.27 16.97 2.37
CA THR A 381 -9.69 17.73 1.24
C THR A 381 -9.14 16.83 0.13
N PHE A 382 -8.94 15.55 0.44
CA PHE A 382 -8.39 14.52 -0.46
C PHE A 382 -9.43 13.45 -0.83
N SER A 383 -10.72 13.80 -0.81
CA SER A 383 -11.77 12.91 -1.31
C SER A 383 -12.69 13.63 -2.29
N SER A 384 -13.19 12.89 -3.27
CA SER A 384 -14.13 13.43 -4.27
C SER A 384 -15.49 13.76 -3.65
N ASP A 385 -16.25 14.60 -4.34
CA ASP A 385 -17.63 14.90 -3.99
C ASP A 385 -18.48 13.62 -4.07
N GLN A 386 -18.23 12.77 -5.09
CA GLN A 386 -18.93 11.48 -5.23
C GLN A 386 -18.65 10.50 -4.08
N TYR A 387 -17.46 10.53 -3.48
CA TYR A 387 -17.19 9.76 -2.27
C TYR A 387 -18.10 10.23 -1.13
N LYS A 388 -18.12 11.54 -0.86
CA LYS A 388 -18.89 12.15 0.23
C LYS A 388 -20.41 12.04 0.04
N GLU A 389 -20.88 12.03 -1.21
CA GLU A 389 -22.30 11.93 -1.57
C GLU A 389 -22.86 10.50 -1.49
N ARG A 390 -22.03 9.48 -1.23
CA ARG A 390 -22.51 8.11 -1.02
C ARG A 390 -23.56 8.09 0.10
N PRO A 391 -24.54 7.16 0.06
CA PRO A 391 -25.57 7.05 1.10
C PRO A 391 -25.02 6.89 2.54
N THR A 392 -23.78 6.40 2.66
CA THR A 392 -23.05 6.18 3.91
C THR A 392 -22.19 7.37 4.34
N GLY A 393 -22.11 8.43 3.53
CA GLY A 393 -21.17 9.54 3.71
C GLY A 393 -19.73 9.23 3.29
N GLY A 394 -19.50 8.12 2.58
CA GLY A 394 -18.16 7.71 2.09
C GLY A 394 -17.85 6.23 2.30
N PRO A 395 -17.81 5.75 3.56
CA PRO A 395 -17.39 4.38 3.91
C PRO A 395 -18.36 3.30 3.41
N GLY A 396 -17.99 2.02 3.53
CA GLY A 396 -18.84 0.86 3.25
C GLY A 396 -18.63 0.23 1.87
N PHE A 397 -17.51 0.50 1.21
CA PHE A 397 -17.25 0.01 -0.14
C PHE A 397 -15.82 -0.48 -0.32
N TYR A 398 -15.65 -1.41 -1.26
CA TYR A 398 -14.36 -1.88 -1.77
C TYR A 398 -14.24 -1.58 -3.25
N ARG A 399 -13.02 -1.22 -3.67
CA ARG A 399 -12.63 -1.09 -5.07
C ARG A 399 -12.26 -2.44 -5.65
N ASP A 400 -12.70 -2.75 -6.87
CA ASP A 400 -12.17 -3.88 -7.61
C ASP A 400 -10.72 -3.60 -8.05
N MET A 401 -9.82 -4.55 -7.76
CA MET A 401 -8.38 -4.36 -7.94
C MET A 401 -7.89 -5.14 -9.17
N PRO A 402 -7.00 -4.57 -9.99
CA PRO A 402 -6.43 -5.26 -11.15
C PRO A 402 -5.84 -6.64 -10.85
N LEU A 403 -6.24 -7.65 -11.62
CA LEU A 403 -5.73 -9.02 -11.48
C LEU A 403 -4.46 -9.29 -12.30
N VAL A 404 -4.00 -8.36 -13.13
CA VAL A 404 -2.70 -8.50 -13.82
C VAL A 404 -1.56 -8.55 -12.79
N GLY A 405 -0.67 -9.55 -12.91
CA GLY A 405 0.41 -9.80 -11.96
C GLY A 405 -0.01 -10.52 -10.67
N ILE A 406 -1.28 -10.97 -10.55
CA ILE A 406 -1.82 -11.58 -9.32
C ILE A 406 -1.04 -12.81 -8.82
N TRP A 407 -0.37 -13.52 -9.73
CA TRP A 407 0.51 -14.65 -9.37
C TRP A 407 1.62 -14.27 -8.39
N ALA A 408 1.99 -12.98 -8.34
CA ALA A 408 3.06 -12.47 -7.51
C ALA A 408 2.57 -11.74 -6.25
N THR A 409 1.26 -11.70 -5.98
CA THR A 409 0.66 -10.83 -4.95
C THR A 409 -0.21 -11.54 -3.93
N ALA A 410 -0.06 -12.85 -3.80
CA ALA A 410 -0.66 -13.60 -2.71
C ALA A 410 0.07 -13.33 -1.38
N PRO A 411 -0.61 -13.42 -0.22
CA PRO A 411 -2.02 -13.82 -0.03
C PRO A 411 -3.03 -12.80 -0.55
N PHE A 412 -4.27 -13.23 -0.81
CA PHE A 412 -5.32 -12.36 -1.34
C PHE A 412 -6.13 -11.65 -0.25
N PHE A 413 -7.06 -10.82 -0.72
CA PHE A 413 -7.90 -9.86 0.01
C PHE A 413 -7.16 -8.66 0.56
N HIS A 414 -7.91 -7.58 0.80
CA HIS A 414 -7.38 -6.30 1.25
C HIS A 414 -6.54 -6.39 2.52
N ASN A 415 -6.61 -7.47 3.31
CA ASN A 415 -5.90 -7.70 4.56
C ASN A 415 -4.84 -8.83 4.49
N ASN A 416 -4.53 -9.38 3.31
CA ASN A 416 -3.61 -10.53 3.12
C ASN A 416 -4.00 -11.79 3.93
N ARG A 417 -5.30 -12.09 4.03
CA ARG A 417 -5.81 -13.18 4.89
C ARG A 417 -6.38 -14.39 4.15
N LEU A 418 -6.43 -14.35 2.82
CA LEU A 418 -6.81 -15.53 2.03
C LEU A 418 -5.57 -16.18 1.41
N GLY A 419 -5.17 -17.31 1.97
CA GLY A 419 -3.94 -18.02 1.62
C GLY A 419 -2.89 -17.94 2.71
N ARG A 420 -1.96 -18.89 2.71
CA ARG A 420 -0.83 -18.93 3.64
C ARG A 420 0.26 -17.94 3.23
N SER A 421 0.83 -17.27 4.23
CA SER A 421 2.07 -16.51 4.05
C SER A 421 3.26 -17.46 3.92
N ILE A 422 3.72 -17.70 2.69
CA ILE A 422 4.83 -18.63 2.40
C ILE A 422 6.20 -18.06 2.82
N GLY A 423 6.39 -16.74 2.75
CA GLY A 423 7.65 -16.09 3.15
C GLY A 423 8.83 -16.26 2.17
N ASP A 424 8.64 -17.02 1.08
CA ASP A 424 9.66 -17.20 0.03
C ASP A 424 9.36 -16.27 -1.18
N PRO A 425 10.24 -15.32 -1.49
CA PRO A 425 10.09 -14.41 -2.64
C PRO A 425 10.53 -15.00 -3.98
N SER A 426 11.00 -16.24 -4.02
CA SER A 426 11.31 -16.95 -5.27
C SER A 426 10.06 -17.13 -6.15
N VAL A 427 10.26 -17.43 -7.44
CA VAL A 427 9.15 -17.76 -8.35
C VAL A 427 8.34 -18.94 -7.82
N ALA A 428 9.00 -19.98 -7.31
CA ALA A 428 8.34 -21.16 -6.75
C ALA A 428 7.52 -20.82 -5.50
N GLY A 429 8.07 -20.00 -4.60
CA GLY A 429 7.40 -19.53 -3.39
C GLY A 429 6.14 -18.72 -3.70
N ARG A 430 6.24 -17.78 -4.64
CA ARG A 430 5.09 -16.97 -5.11
C ARG A 430 4.01 -17.82 -5.77
N ILE A 431 4.38 -18.77 -6.62
CA ILE A 431 3.41 -19.69 -7.24
C ILE A 431 2.74 -20.57 -6.19
N THR A 432 3.49 -21.04 -5.19
CA THR A 432 2.92 -21.79 -4.05
C THR A 432 1.88 -20.95 -3.30
N ALA A 433 2.21 -19.69 -2.99
CA ALA A 433 1.28 -18.77 -2.31
C ALA A 433 0.04 -18.48 -3.17
N TYR A 434 0.23 -18.22 -4.46
CA TYR A 434 -0.85 -17.96 -5.42
C TYR A 434 -1.80 -19.16 -5.55
N GLN A 435 -1.27 -20.37 -5.71
CA GLN A 435 -2.09 -21.57 -5.85
C GLN A 435 -2.86 -21.88 -4.57
N ASP A 436 -2.25 -21.67 -3.40
CA ASP A 436 -2.91 -21.82 -2.10
C ASP A 436 -4.07 -20.82 -1.94
N ALA A 437 -3.82 -19.54 -2.24
CA ALA A 437 -4.83 -18.49 -2.17
C ALA A 437 -5.98 -18.72 -3.17
N MET A 438 -5.67 -19.12 -4.41
CA MET A 438 -6.68 -19.45 -5.43
C MET A 438 -7.51 -20.69 -5.06
N ASP A 439 -6.88 -21.72 -4.48
CA ASP A 439 -7.60 -22.93 -4.05
C ASP A 439 -8.61 -22.58 -2.96
N LEU A 440 -8.21 -21.76 -1.98
CA LEU A 440 -9.12 -21.29 -0.93
C LEU A 440 -10.17 -20.30 -1.45
N LEU A 441 -9.83 -19.47 -2.45
CA LEU A 441 -10.77 -18.55 -3.10
C LEU A 441 -11.93 -19.32 -3.72
N LEU A 442 -11.60 -20.29 -4.57
CA LEU A 442 -12.55 -21.07 -5.37
C LEU A 442 -13.16 -22.26 -4.61
N ASN A 443 -12.64 -22.61 -3.44
CA ASN A 443 -13.16 -23.69 -2.59
C ASN A 443 -13.33 -23.21 -1.15
N PRO A 444 -14.35 -22.37 -0.87
CA PRO A 444 -14.54 -21.79 0.47
C PRO A 444 -14.75 -22.84 1.57
N ASP A 445 -15.24 -24.04 1.25
CA ASP A 445 -15.36 -25.14 2.21
C ASP A 445 -14.01 -25.64 2.75
N LYS A 446 -12.90 -25.31 2.08
CA LYS A 446 -11.54 -25.61 2.57
C LYS A 446 -11.02 -24.56 3.56
N ARG A 447 -11.69 -23.42 3.71
CA ARG A 447 -11.25 -22.33 4.60
C ARG A 447 -11.55 -22.71 6.05
N ASP A 448 -10.51 -22.74 6.88
CA ASP A 448 -10.67 -22.76 8.34
C ASP A 448 -11.02 -21.35 8.84
N GLN A 449 -12.30 -21.00 8.75
CA GLN A 449 -12.81 -19.69 9.20
C GLN A 449 -12.64 -19.50 10.73
N PRO A 450 -12.96 -20.49 11.60
CA PRO A 450 -12.75 -20.30 13.05
C PRO A 450 -11.31 -19.94 13.43
N SER A 451 -10.32 -20.53 12.76
CA SER A 451 -8.90 -20.21 12.98
C SER A 451 -8.46 -18.87 12.39
N SER A 452 -9.28 -18.23 11.55
CA SER A 452 -9.00 -16.89 11.02
C SER A 452 -9.33 -15.77 12.01
N ILE A 453 -10.06 -16.07 13.10
CA ILE A 453 -10.33 -15.10 14.17
C ILE A 453 -9.03 -14.76 14.90
N LEU A 454 -8.62 -13.49 14.81
CA LEU A 454 -7.44 -12.98 15.49
C LEU A 454 -7.70 -12.87 17.00
N ARG A 455 -6.80 -13.40 17.81
CA ARG A 455 -6.95 -13.47 19.28
C ARG A 455 -5.70 -13.01 19.99
N THR A 456 -5.88 -12.46 21.19
CA THR A 456 -4.77 -12.09 22.07
C THR A 456 -3.97 -13.31 22.50
N THR A 457 -2.64 -13.18 22.57
CA THR A 457 -1.76 -14.20 23.13
C THR A 457 -1.64 -14.09 24.65
N ASP A 458 -1.84 -12.88 25.17
CA ASP A 458 -1.66 -12.52 26.57
C ASP A 458 -2.89 -11.79 27.11
N PRO A 459 -3.06 -11.70 28.44
CA PRO A 459 -4.05 -10.82 29.03
C PRO A 459 -3.79 -9.36 28.65
N VAL A 460 -4.86 -8.63 28.33
CA VAL A 460 -4.81 -7.23 27.90
C VAL A 460 -5.40 -6.34 28.97
N GLN A 461 -4.76 -5.20 29.23
CA GLN A 461 -5.24 -4.17 30.14
C GLN A 461 -5.86 -3.03 29.33
N LEU A 462 -7.19 -2.92 29.34
CA LEU A 462 -7.92 -1.84 28.67
C LEU A 462 -8.19 -0.69 29.66
N PRO A 463 -7.67 0.52 29.39
CA PRO A 463 -8.11 1.71 30.10
C PRO A 463 -9.57 2.02 29.76
N THR A 464 -10.38 2.29 30.77
CA THR A 464 -11.79 2.72 30.65
C THR A 464 -12.01 3.94 31.53
N PRO A 465 -13.09 4.73 31.31
CA PRO A 465 -13.44 5.83 32.21
C PRO A 465 -13.62 5.41 33.68
N SER A 466 -13.92 4.13 33.95
CA SER A 466 -14.17 3.60 35.29
C SER A 466 -12.97 2.87 35.92
N GLY A 467 -11.81 2.83 35.25
CA GLY A 467 -10.62 2.12 35.69
C GLY A 467 -10.02 1.24 34.59
N VAL A 468 -9.31 0.17 34.97
CA VAL A 468 -8.71 -0.77 34.01
C VAL A 468 -9.50 -2.07 34.00
N VAL A 469 -9.92 -2.51 32.81
CA VAL A 469 -10.51 -3.83 32.59
C VAL A 469 -9.45 -4.78 32.06
N THR A 470 -9.32 -5.95 32.67
CA THR A 470 -8.42 -7.00 32.17
C THR A 470 -9.19 -8.02 31.35
N LEU A 471 -8.84 -8.13 30.07
CA LEU A 471 -9.35 -9.18 29.18
C LEU A 471 -8.39 -10.39 29.22
N PRO A 472 -8.89 -11.63 29.22
CA PRO A 472 -8.03 -12.82 29.23
C PRO A 472 -7.31 -13.03 27.89
N ALA A 473 -6.26 -13.85 27.91
CA ALA A 473 -5.68 -14.38 26.68
C ALA A 473 -6.74 -15.16 25.87
N GLY A 474 -6.62 -15.17 24.53
CA GLY A 474 -7.59 -15.79 23.63
C GLY A 474 -8.79 -14.90 23.29
N THR A 475 -8.83 -13.66 23.79
CA THR A 475 -9.89 -12.69 23.48
C THR A 475 -9.78 -12.25 22.01
N PRO A 476 -10.88 -12.28 21.22
CA PRO A 476 -10.84 -11.77 19.86
C PRO A 476 -10.43 -10.30 19.80
N ILE A 477 -9.48 -9.97 18.92
CA ILE A 477 -8.93 -8.61 18.78
C ILE A 477 -10.02 -7.61 18.39
N ALA A 478 -10.92 -7.99 17.48
CA ALA A 478 -12.04 -7.16 17.04
C ALA A 478 -13.00 -6.73 18.17
N GLN A 479 -12.97 -7.38 19.35
CA GLN A 479 -13.77 -6.95 20.50
C GLN A 479 -13.28 -5.65 21.14
N PHE A 480 -12.03 -5.25 20.93
CA PHE A 480 -11.48 -4.05 21.55
C PHE A 480 -10.66 -3.15 20.61
N ALA A 481 -10.23 -3.67 19.45
CA ALA A 481 -9.39 -2.92 18.53
C ALA A 481 -10.12 -1.83 17.74
N SER A 482 -11.46 -1.92 17.67
CA SER A 482 -12.29 -1.02 16.88
C SER A 482 -13.48 -0.49 17.70
N LEU A 483 -13.23 0.02 18.90
CA LEU A 483 -14.27 0.55 19.79
C LEU A 483 -14.37 2.06 19.66
N ASP A 484 -15.61 2.55 19.53
CA ASP A 484 -15.90 3.96 19.68
C ASP A 484 -15.60 4.39 21.13
N PRO A 485 -14.75 5.40 21.36
CA PRO A 485 -14.30 5.76 22.71
C PRO A 485 -15.40 6.39 23.57
N ASN A 486 -16.48 6.89 22.98
CA ASN A 486 -17.55 7.58 23.68
C ASN A 486 -18.68 6.62 24.09
N THR A 487 -19.03 5.70 23.19
CA THR A 487 -20.15 4.77 23.34
C THR A 487 -19.72 3.37 23.75
N GLY A 488 -18.47 2.98 23.45
CA GLY A 488 -17.97 1.61 23.58
C GLY A 488 -18.56 0.64 22.55
N GLU A 489 -19.26 1.14 21.52
CA GLU A 489 -19.77 0.31 20.44
C GLU A 489 -18.63 -0.15 19.52
N SER A 490 -18.77 -1.35 18.96
CA SER A 490 -17.81 -1.85 17.96
C SER A 490 -18.08 -1.20 16.60
N LEU A 491 -17.12 -0.41 16.14
CA LEU A 491 -17.11 0.22 14.82
C LEU A 491 -16.89 -0.81 13.71
N CYS A 492 -16.21 -1.92 14.01
CA CYS A 492 -16.09 -3.08 13.14
C CYS A 492 -16.27 -4.39 13.94
N PRO A 493 -17.47 -5.02 13.90
CA PRO A 493 -17.75 -6.23 14.65
C PRO A 493 -17.32 -7.52 13.93
N ASP A 494 -16.62 -7.41 12.80
CA ASP A 494 -16.32 -8.55 11.94
C ASP A 494 -15.14 -9.36 12.47
N LEU A 495 -15.36 -10.65 12.72
CA LEU A 495 -14.38 -11.52 13.37
C LEU A 495 -13.56 -12.35 12.39
N PHE A 496 -14.11 -12.64 11.21
CA PHE A 496 -13.50 -13.58 10.28
C PHE A 496 -12.66 -12.83 9.26
N GLU A 497 -11.38 -13.11 9.25
CA GLU A 497 -10.43 -12.38 8.41
C GLU A 497 -10.42 -12.86 6.94
N ASN A 498 -10.82 -14.11 6.70
CA ASN A 498 -10.73 -14.79 5.40
C ASN A 498 -12.10 -15.09 4.75
N GLN A 499 -13.17 -14.44 5.22
CA GLN A 499 -14.52 -14.62 4.67
C GLN A 499 -14.75 -13.83 3.38
N GLY A 500 -15.88 -14.07 2.72
CA GLY A 500 -16.29 -13.32 1.53
C GLY A 500 -15.67 -13.79 0.22
N HIS A 501 -16.09 -13.11 -0.85
CA HIS A 501 -15.70 -13.37 -2.23
C HIS A 501 -15.86 -14.86 -2.58
N TYR A 502 -17.10 -15.35 -2.47
CA TYR A 502 -17.46 -16.75 -2.74
C TYR A 502 -17.77 -17.03 -4.21
N PHE A 503 -17.59 -16.04 -5.09
CA PHE A 503 -17.84 -16.14 -6.52
C PHE A 503 -16.95 -17.22 -7.17
N GLY A 504 -17.54 -18.05 -8.03
CA GLY A 504 -16.84 -19.14 -8.71
C GLY A 504 -16.69 -20.42 -7.86
N ALA A 505 -17.24 -20.46 -6.64
CA ALA A 505 -17.23 -21.67 -5.80
C ALA A 505 -18.02 -22.83 -6.44
N GLU A 506 -19.03 -22.50 -7.24
CA GLU A 506 -19.90 -23.42 -7.98
C GLU A 506 -19.26 -23.99 -9.26
N LEU A 507 -18.12 -23.46 -9.70
CA LEU A 507 -17.42 -23.95 -10.88
C LEU A 507 -16.97 -25.40 -10.68
N SER A 508 -16.91 -26.15 -11.79
CA SER A 508 -16.33 -27.50 -11.76
C SER A 508 -14.84 -27.45 -11.43
N ASP A 509 -14.28 -28.53 -10.86
CA ASP A 509 -12.84 -28.61 -10.56
C ASP A 509 -11.97 -28.35 -11.80
N GLU A 510 -12.43 -28.79 -12.98
CA GLU A 510 -11.74 -28.55 -14.25
C GLU A 510 -11.77 -27.07 -14.65
N ASP A 511 -12.90 -26.38 -14.43
CA ASP A 511 -13.03 -24.93 -14.71
C ASP A 511 -12.22 -24.10 -13.72
N LYS A 512 -12.24 -24.46 -12.42
CA LYS A 512 -11.41 -23.84 -11.39
C LYS A 512 -9.92 -23.96 -11.74
N TYR A 513 -9.47 -25.17 -12.08
CA TYR A 513 -8.10 -25.39 -12.50
C TYR A 513 -7.73 -24.57 -13.74
N ALA A 514 -8.58 -24.59 -14.77
CA ALA A 514 -8.33 -23.82 -15.98
C ALA A 514 -8.26 -22.30 -15.71
N LEU A 515 -9.14 -21.77 -14.84
CA LEU A 515 -9.15 -20.37 -14.41
C LEU A 515 -7.83 -19.99 -13.70
N ILE A 516 -7.36 -20.84 -12.78
CA ILE A 516 -6.08 -20.68 -12.08
C ILE A 516 -4.93 -20.58 -13.08
N GLU A 517 -4.87 -21.46 -14.06
CA GLU A 517 -3.81 -21.46 -15.08
C GLU A 517 -3.89 -20.24 -16.01
N PHE A 518 -5.10 -19.77 -16.33
CA PHE A 518 -5.28 -18.55 -17.11
C PHE A 518 -4.73 -17.31 -16.40
N LEU A 519 -5.06 -17.13 -15.11
CA LEU A 519 -4.63 -15.97 -14.33
C LEU A 519 -3.10 -15.95 -14.09
N LYS A 520 -2.42 -17.10 -14.09
CA LYS A 520 -0.95 -17.16 -14.12
C LYS A 520 -0.32 -16.47 -15.34
N THR A 521 -1.07 -16.35 -16.44
CA THR A 521 -0.57 -15.74 -17.68
C THR A 521 -0.69 -14.21 -17.71
N ARG A 522 -1.24 -13.61 -16.64
CA ARG A 522 -1.73 -12.23 -16.62
C ARG A 522 -0.85 -11.28 -15.83
#